data_AF-A0AA39PE11-F1
#
_entry.id   AF-A0AA39PE11-F1
#
_cell.length_a   1.000
_cell.length_b   1.000
_cell.length_c   1.000
_cell.angle_alpha   90.00
_cell.angle_beta   90.00
_cell.angle_gamma   90.00
#
_symmetry.space_group_name_H-M   'P 1'
#
loop_
_entity.id
_entity.type
_entity.pdbx_description
1 polymer ?
#
loop_
_entity_poly.entity_id
_entity_poly.type
_entity_poly.pdbx_seq_one_letter_code
_entity_poly.pdbx_strand_id
1 'polypeptide(L)'
;MIIRGLRQPVPSSWLRCESLRTLWISHRCSSSDTMSSSRSVVPRPSASLVIINKRNEVLLVHRNPKASTFAGVHVFPGGNYDPKQDTSLPMTAIRETFEESGLLVGVTGSSLPAGPVLEAARHKIHSHKLLFQTFLDENQLSVHAGSDVLLPFTEWITPFDAPRRFHARFYVAFLDSGASSSSGFSSGHKREQIPKPDGGQEVISARFIHPDDALAEFNEREIILMPPQFYILYTLASILRGNRNLPEQRDRVVQLSRGMFGRMVMNPRRLEGSFVPGGTEGILTYEGDETRGGSKGRLHRALCRFMKGGLTTQIVLQRNFDIFTEIESNAFEQSSKL
;
A
#
# COMPACT_ATOMS: atom_id res chain seq x y z
N MET A 1 5.99 -18.29 -16.28
CA MET A 1 4.57 -18.05 -15.91
C MET A 1 4.33 -16.56 -16.01
N ILE A 2 3.66 -16.12 -17.07
CA ILE A 2 3.46 -14.71 -17.38
C ILE A 2 2.43 -14.11 -16.40
N ILE A 3 2.79 -13.11 -15.59
CA ILE A 3 1.80 -12.40 -14.75
C ILE A 3 1.18 -11.25 -15.56
N ARG A 4 0.51 -11.59 -16.66
CA ARG A 4 -0.44 -10.68 -17.32
C ARG A 4 -1.68 -10.62 -16.42
N GLY A 5 -2.07 -9.44 -15.97
CA GLY A 5 -3.31 -9.24 -15.22
C GLY A 5 -4.50 -9.50 -16.13
N LEU A 6 -4.97 -10.74 -16.19
CA LEU A 6 -6.20 -11.17 -16.86
C LEU A 6 -6.82 -12.24 -15.96
N ARG A 7 -8.08 -12.24 -15.53
CA ARG A 7 -9.32 -11.64 -16.06
C ARG A 7 -10.25 -11.36 -14.88
N GLN A 8 -10.48 -10.11 -14.51
CA GLN A 8 -11.79 -9.76 -13.97
C GLN A 8 -12.58 -9.26 -15.18
N PRO A 9 -13.68 -9.93 -15.60
CA PRO A 9 -14.52 -9.38 -16.64
C PRO A 9 -14.98 -7.99 -16.18
N VAL A 10 -14.79 -6.98 -17.03
CA VAL A 10 -15.35 -5.64 -16.79
C VAL A 10 -16.85 -5.84 -16.61
N PRO A 11 -17.44 -5.52 -15.44
CA PRO A 11 -18.85 -5.80 -15.20
C PRO A 11 -19.71 -5.11 -16.27
N SER A 12 -20.79 -5.74 -16.71
CA SER A 12 -21.65 -5.21 -17.79
C SER A 12 -22.22 -3.82 -17.49
N SER A 13 -22.29 -3.43 -16.21
CA SER A 13 -22.61 -2.06 -15.78
C SER A 13 -21.63 -1.00 -16.28
N TRP A 14 -20.35 -1.34 -16.42
CA TRP A 14 -19.31 -0.46 -16.97
C TRP A 14 -19.34 -0.40 -18.50
N LEU A 15 -19.87 -1.44 -19.16
CA LEU A 15 -20.08 -1.46 -20.62
C LEU A 15 -21.25 -0.57 -21.07
N ARG A 16 -22.08 -0.08 -20.14
CA ARG A 16 -23.17 0.89 -20.42
C ARG A 16 -22.71 2.34 -20.49
N CYS A 17 -21.45 2.62 -20.16
CA CYS A 17 -20.82 3.88 -20.53
C CYS A 17 -20.44 3.78 -22.02
N GLU A 18 -21.27 4.32 -22.92
CA GLU A 18 -20.99 4.36 -24.37
C GLU A 18 -19.65 5.02 -24.73
N SER A 19 -18.98 5.68 -23.77
CA SER A 19 -17.61 6.20 -23.91
C SER A 19 -16.51 5.13 -23.92
N LEU A 20 -16.79 3.87 -23.58
CA LEU A 20 -15.76 2.81 -23.51
C LEU A 20 -15.69 1.91 -24.76
N ARG A 21 -16.48 2.16 -25.81
CA ARG A 21 -16.40 1.43 -27.08
C ARG A 21 -15.99 2.26 -28.30
N THR A 22 -16.01 3.59 -28.22
CA THR A 22 -15.68 4.45 -29.37
C THR A 22 -15.00 5.74 -28.93
N LEU A 23 -13.72 5.69 -28.57
CA LEU A 23 -12.86 6.88 -28.50
C LEU A 23 -11.77 6.78 -29.57
N TRP A 24 -12.25 6.68 -30.81
CA TRP A 24 -11.55 7.05 -32.03
C TRP A 24 -12.49 8.00 -32.76
N ILE A 25 -12.19 9.30 -32.72
CA ILE A 25 -12.43 10.30 -33.77
C ILE A 25 -11.76 11.59 -33.30
N SER A 26 -10.90 12.12 -34.16
CA SER A 26 -10.11 13.34 -34.05
C SER A 26 -10.85 14.51 -33.44
N HIS A 27 -10.31 15.16 -32.40
CA HIS A 27 -10.59 16.57 -32.15
C HIS A 27 -9.32 17.36 -31.85
N ARG A 28 -9.30 18.53 -32.46
CA ARG A 28 -8.23 19.46 -32.76
C ARG A 28 -7.93 20.31 -31.52
N CYS A 29 -6.65 20.62 -31.29
CA CYS A 29 -6.21 21.60 -30.29
C CYS A 29 -6.99 22.90 -30.42
N SER A 30 -7.60 23.35 -29.32
CA SER A 30 -7.96 24.74 -29.10
C SER A 30 -7.62 25.10 -27.66
N SER A 31 -6.61 25.94 -27.53
CA SER A 31 -6.09 26.49 -26.29
C SER A 31 -7.01 27.59 -25.78
N SER A 32 -7.49 27.48 -24.54
CA SER A 32 -7.53 28.57 -23.55
C SER A 32 -8.53 28.19 -22.45
N ASP A 33 -8.02 27.64 -21.34
CA ASP A 33 -8.73 27.77 -20.07
C ASP A 33 -7.69 28.08 -18.99
N THR A 34 -7.81 29.29 -18.45
CA THR A 34 -7.03 29.82 -17.34
C THR A 34 -7.19 28.95 -16.11
N MET A 35 -6.18 28.10 -15.84
CA MET A 35 -6.10 27.32 -14.60
C MET A 35 -5.89 28.24 -13.40
N SER A 36 -6.89 28.33 -12.53
CA SER A 36 -6.74 28.80 -11.16
C SER A 36 -5.67 27.96 -10.45
N SER A 37 -4.53 28.58 -10.13
CA SER A 37 -3.41 27.89 -9.47
C SER A 37 -3.69 27.76 -7.97
N SER A 38 -4.48 26.76 -7.57
CA SER A 38 -4.45 26.32 -6.17
C SER A 38 -3.08 25.67 -5.92
N ARG A 39 -2.26 26.26 -5.04
CA ARG A 39 -0.95 25.72 -4.64
C ARG A 39 -1.13 24.27 -4.16
N SER A 40 -0.62 23.31 -4.91
CA SER A 40 -0.78 21.88 -4.60
C SER A 40 -0.14 21.56 -3.25
N VAL A 41 -0.80 20.70 -2.47
CA VAL A 41 -0.28 20.25 -1.17
C VAL A 41 0.93 19.36 -1.41
N VAL A 42 2.07 19.65 -0.77
CA VAL A 42 3.27 18.81 -0.88
C VAL A 42 3.00 17.42 -0.28
N PRO A 43 3.29 16.32 -0.99
CA PRO A 43 3.12 14.97 -0.43
C PRO A 43 3.99 14.76 0.79
N ARG A 44 3.41 14.27 1.89
CA ARG A 44 4.17 13.90 3.08
C ARG A 44 4.89 12.57 2.87
N PRO A 45 6.18 12.46 3.17
CA PRO A 45 6.88 11.17 3.12
C PRO A 45 6.27 10.20 4.15
N SER A 46 6.06 8.96 3.73
CA SER A 46 5.48 7.90 4.56
C SER A 46 6.03 6.53 4.14
N ALA A 47 5.96 5.56 5.05
CA ALA A 47 6.42 4.22 4.79
C ALA A 47 5.47 3.17 5.38
N SER A 48 5.33 2.04 4.69
CA SER A 48 4.45 0.94 5.10
C SER A 48 5.11 -0.42 4.87
N LEU A 49 4.75 -1.40 5.71
CA LEU A 49 5.31 -2.74 5.68
C LEU A 49 4.25 -3.78 5.32
N VAL A 50 4.50 -4.53 4.25
CA VAL A 50 3.72 -5.68 3.82
C VAL A 50 4.35 -6.93 4.42
N ILE A 51 3.85 -7.36 5.57
CA ILE A 51 4.39 -8.52 6.29
C ILE A 51 3.71 -9.78 5.79
N ILE A 52 4.48 -10.76 5.30
CA ILE A 52 4.00 -12.06 4.82
C ILE A 52 4.42 -13.13 5.82
N ASN A 53 3.48 -13.91 6.37
CA ASN A 53 3.79 -15.01 7.28
C ASN A 53 4.03 -16.34 6.55
N LYS A 54 4.35 -17.39 7.32
CA LYS A 54 4.60 -18.74 6.81
C LYS A 54 3.40 -19.38 6.09
N ARG A 55 2.20 -18.83 6.26
CA ARG A 55 0.95 -19.32 5.65
C ARG A 55 0.54 -18.54 4.40
N ASN A 56 1.43 -17.70 3.85
CA ASN A 56 1.12 -16.76 2.76
C ASN A 56 0.04 -15.72 3.12
N GLU A 57 -0.21 -15.52 4.42
CA GLU A 57 -1.11 -14.48 4.86
C GLU A 57 -0.33 -13.17 4.99
N VAL A 58 -0.97 -12.06 4.60
CA VAL A 58 -0.45 -10.70 4.76
C VAL A 58 -1.09 -10.02 5.95
N LEU A 59 -0.31 -9.23 6.68
CA LEU A 59 -0.83 -8.44 7.78
C LEU A 59 -1.59 -7.21 7.25
N LEU A 60 -2.87 -7.12 7.59
CA LEU A 60 -3.68 -5.92 7.42
C LEU A 60 -4.11 -5.37 8.78
N VAL A 61 -4.08 -4.05 8.91
CA VAL A 61 -4.66 -3.30 10.02
C VAL A 61 -5.90 -2.57 9.55
N HIS A 62 -6.94 -2.57 10.38
CA HIS A 62 -8.16 -1.82 10.16
C HIS A 62 -8.07 -0.52 10.95
N ARG A 63 -8.01 0.60 10.22
CA ARG A 63 -7.94 1.94 10.83
C ARG A 63 -9.25 2.27 11.53
N ASN A 64 -9.16 2.99 12.63
CA ASN A 64 -10.33 3.43 13.38
C ASN A 64 -11.33 4.19 12.47
N PRO A 65 -12.64 3.86 12.52
CA PRO A 65 -13.69 4.59 11.80
C PRO A 65 -13.76 6.10 12.11
N LYS A 66 -13.16 6.55 13.22
CA LYS A 66 -13.04 7.96 13.60
C LYS A 66 -11.71 8.60 13.19
N ALA A 67 -10.87 7.91 12.42
CA ALA A 67 -9.61 8.47 11.94
C ALA A 67 -9.86 9.64 10.98
N SER A 68 -9.02 10.69 11.07
CA SER A 68 -9.17 11.90 10.24
C SER A 68 -8.83 11.68 8.76
N THR A 69 -8.23 10.55 8.42
CA THR A 69 -7.87 10.15 7.05
C THR A 69 -8.07 8.63 6.92
N PHE A 70 -8.72 8.18 5.84
CA PHE A 70 -8.97 6.76 5.55
C PHE A 70 -9.62 5.98 6.70
N ALA A 71 -10.61 6.59 7.36
CA ALA A 71 -11.42 5.95 8.38
C ALA A 71 -12.05 4.64 7.88
N GLY A 72 -11.93 3.56 8.66
CA GLY A 72 -12.52 2.25 8.33
C GLY A 72 -11.81 1.49 7.19
N VAL A 73 -10.69 1.99 6.69
CA VAL A 73 -9.93 1.35 5.61
C VAL A 73 -9.01 0.27 6.17
N HIS A 74 -8.88 -0.82 5.43
CA HIS A 74 -7.89 -1.86 5.68
C HIS A 74 -6.60 -1.51 4.95
N VAL A 75 -5.51 -1.38 5.69
CA VAL A 75 -4.20 -0.96 5.18
C VAL A 75 -3.10 -1.88 5.68
N PHE A 76 -1.95 -1.85 5.02
CA PHE A 76 -0.73 -2.37 5.61
C PHE A 76 -0.27 -1.43 6.73
N PRO A 77 0.36 -1.96 7.80
CA PRO A 77 0.87 -1.11 8.86
C PRO A 77 1.83 -0.05 8.33
N GLY A 78 1.71 1.19 8.83
CA GLY A 78 2.55 2.28 8.37
C GLY A 78 2.03 3.68 8.64
N GLY A 79 2.91 4.65 8.46
CA GLY A 79 2.64 6.04 8.83
C GLY A 79 3.62 7.04 8.23
N ASN A 80 3.53 8.28 8.71
CA ASN A 80 4.36 9.37 8.21
C ASN A 80 5.78 9.25 8.75
N TYR A 81 6.75 9.61 7.91
CA TYR A 81 8.11 9.82 8.37
C TYR A 81 8.15 11.02 9.32
N ASP A 82 8.67 10.80 10.53
CA ASP A 82 8.93 11.86 11.50
C ASP A 82 10.43 11.99 11.74
N PRO A 83 11.11 13.06 11.27
CA PRO A 83 12.55 13.22 11.46
C PRO A 83 12.98 13.36 12.93
N LYS A 84 12.04 13.55 13.86
CA LYS A 84 12.33 13.55 15.30
C LYS A 84 12.41 12.14 15.90
N GLN A 85 11.79 11.15 15.26
CA GLN A 85 11.68 9.78 15.75
C GLN A 85 12.39 8.77 14.85
N ASP A 86 12.48 9.08 13.56
CA ASP A 86 12.92 8.17 12.51
C ASP A 86 14.17 8.73 11.81
N THR A 87 15.19 7.90 11.69
CA THR A 87 16.41 8.22 10.92
C THR A 87 16.25 7.93 9.43
N SER A 88 15.23 7.15 9.05
CA SER A 88 15.01 6.70 7.67
C SER A 88 13.57 6.18 7.45
N LEU A 89 13.13 6.10 6.18
CA LEU A 89 11.83 5.52 5.83
C LEU A 89 11.67 4.03 6.22
N PRO A 90 12.68 3.15 6.07
CA PRO A 90 12.61 1.81 6.62
C PRO A 90 12.37 1.77 8.13
N MET A 91 13.03 2.66 8.89
CA MET A 91 12.82 2.78 10.33
C MET A 91 11.38 3.21 10.65
N THR A 92 10.82 4.17 9.91
CA THR A 92 9.40 4.53 10.00
C THR A 92 8.50 3.31 9.81
N ALA A 93 8.72 2.51 8.76
CA ALA A 93 7.88 1.32 8.51
C ALA A 93 7.93 0.31 9.66
N ILE A 94 9.12 0.09 10.25
CA ILE A 94 9.32 -0.82 11.38
C ILE A 94 8.66 -0.28 12.65
N ARG A 95 8.89 0.99 12.99
CA ARG A 95 8.29 1.65 14.15
C ARG A 95 6.76 1.61 14.09
N GLU A 96 6.18 2.05 12.97
CA GLU A 96 4.73 2.07 12.76
C GLU A 96 4.13 0.66 12.82
N THR A 97 4.83 -0.34 12.26
CA THR A 97 4.42 -1.75 12.39
C THR A 97 4.37 -2.19 13.85
N PHE A 98 5.37 -1.82 14.65
CA PHE A 98 5.41 -2.12 16.07
C PHE A 98 4.28 -1.42 16.84
N GLU A 99 4.04 -0.14 16.54
CA GLU A 99 2.96 0.66 17.15
C GLU A 99 1.55 0.17 16.78
N GLU A 100 1.34 -0.37 15.59
CA GLU A 100 0.00 -0.80 15.15
C GLU A 100 -0.27 -2.29 15.40
N SER A 101 0.75 -3.15 15.34
CA SER A 101 0.59 -4.62 15.48
C SER A 101 1.31 -5.28 16.67
N GLY A 102 2.35 -4.65 17.21
CA GLY A 102 3.21 -5.23 18.26
C GLY A 102 4.28 -6.18 17.71
N LEU A 103 4.45 -6.21 16.38
CA LEU A 103 5.52 -6.98 15.74
C LEU A 103 6.77 -6.14 15.57
N LEU A 104 7.89 -6.66 16.07
CA LEU A 104 9.22 -6.17 15.75
C LEU A 104 9.77 -6.95 14.56
N VAL A 105 9.69 -6.35 13.38
CA VAL A 105 10.25 -6.91 12.13
C VAL A 105 11.52 -6.16 11.77
N GLY A 106 12.54 -6.89 11.32
CA GLY A 106 13.83 -6.29 10.94
C GLY A 106 14.57 -5.65 12.10
N VAL A 107 14.44 -6.23 13.29
CA VAL A 107 15.22 -5.87 14.48
C VAL A 107 16.06 -7.07 14.88
N THR A 108 17.33 -6.88 15.19
CA THR A 108 18.18 -7.93 15.76
C THR A 108 18.81 -7.48 17.07
N GLY A 109 19.26 -8.44 17.85
CA GLY A 109 19.91 -8.26 19.15
C GLY A 109 20.15 -9.63 19.80
N SER A 110 20.81 -9.63 20.95
CA SER A 110 21.12 -10.86 21.70
C SER A 110 19.86 -11.58 22.21
N SER A 111 18.87 -10.81 22.67
CA SER A 111 17.56 -11.35 23.07
C SER A 111 16.49 -10.25 23.00
N LEU A 112 15.31 -10.59 22.48
CA LEU A 112 14.17 -9.68 22.52
C LEU A 112 13.57 -9.62 23.94
N PRO A 113 13.09 -8.45 24.39
CA PRO A 113 12.41 -8.33 25.68
C PRO A 113 11.17 -9.22 25.78
N ALA A 114 10.79 -9.58 27.00
CA ALA A 114 9.58 -10.37 27.25
C ALA A 114 8.31 -9.61 26.81
N GLY A 115 7.25 -10.35 26.46
CA GLY A 115 5.98 -9.81 25.95
C GLY A 115 5.41 -8.61 26.73
N PRO A 116 5.30 -8.67 28.08
CA PRO A 116 4.80 -7.54 28.86
C PRO A 116 5.65 -6.26 28.76
N VAL A 117 6.98 -6.40 28.64
CA VAL A 117 7.90 -5.28 28.46
C VAL A 117 7.71 -4.67 27.07
N LEU A 118 7.57 -5.52 26.04
CA LEU A 118 7.28 -5.09 24.67
C LEU A 118 5.94 -4.34 24.58
N GLU A 119 4.86 -4.86 25.18
CA GLU A 119 3.56 -4.17 25.16
C GLU A 119 3.63 -2.83 25.90
N ALA A 120 4.32 -2.75 27.04
CA ALA A 120 4.52 -1.50 27.75
C ALA A 120 5.31 -0.47 26.92
N ALA A 121 6.36 -0.92 26.22
CA ALA A 121 7.14 -0.08 25.31
C ALA A 121 6.29 0.39 24.12
N ARG A 122 5.54 -0.51 23.47
CA ARG A 122 4.59 -0.21 22.39
C ARG A 122 3.63 0.92 22.77
N HIS A 123 2.99 0.84 23.94
CA HIS A 123 2.09 1.90 24.41
C HIS A 123 2.80 3.23 24.67
N LYS A 124 4.01 3.21 25.24
CA LYS A 124 4.80 4.43 25.46
C LYS A 124 5.25 5.07 24.15
N ILE A 125 5.66 4.26 23.17
CA ILE A 125 6.11 4.73 21.85
C ILE A 125 4.93 5.33 21.08
N HIS A 126 3.81 4.61 21.00
CA HIS A 126 2.60 5.11 20.32
C HIS A 126 2.06 6.41 20.95
N SER A 127 2.21 6.60 22.27
CA SER A 127 1.82 7.84 22.95
C SER A 127 2.91 8.91 22.98
N HIS A 128 4.00 8.74 22.22
CA HIS A 128 5.15 9.63 22.15
C HIS A 128 5.83 9.91 23.50
N LYS A 129 5.72 8.98 24.46
CA LYS A 129 6.37 9.04 25.78
C LYS A 129 7.74 8.36 25.81
N LEU A 130 8.07 7.60 24.78
CA LEU A 130 9.36 6.92 24.60
C LEU A 130 9.70 6.94 23.10
N LEU A 131 10.92 7.34 22.73
CA LEU A 131 11.35 7.24 21.34
C LEU A 131 11.65 5.77 21.00
N PHE A 132 11.31 5.35 19.78
CA PHE A 132 11.60 3.99 19.32
C PHE A 132 13.09 3.68 19.36
N GLN A 133 13.95 4.62 18.93
CA GLN A 133 15.41 4.44 19.01
C GLN A 133 15.89 4.23 20.45
N THR A 134 15.41 5.02 21.40
CA THR A 134 15.77 4.88 22.82
C THR A 134 15.37 3.51 23.36
N PHE A 135 14.17 3.02 23.02
CA PHE A 135 13.75 1.66 23.37
C PHE A 135 14.71 0.60 22.79
N LEU A 136 15.13 0.75 21.54
CA LEU A 136 16.08 -0.18 20.93
C LEU A 136 17.43 -0.15 21.67
N ASP A 137 17.97 1.04 21.92
CA ASP A 137 19.27 1.24 22.58
C ASP A 137 19.27 0.64 24.00
N GLU A 138 18.22 0.92 24.79
CA GLU A 138 18.05 0.39 26.16
C GLU A 138 18.00 -1.15 26.20
N ASN A 139 17.53 -1.77 25.12
CA ASN A 139 17.40 -3.22 25.01
C ASN A 139 18.49 -3.86 24.14
N GLN A 140 19.54 -3.11 23.78
CA GLN A 140 20.66 -3.57 22.93
C GLN A 140 20.17 -4.17 21.60
N LEU A 141 19.13 -3.57 21.05
CA LEU A 141 18.54 -3.93 19.77
C LEU A 141 19.00 -2.97 18.69
N SER A 142 19.03 -3.43 17.45
CA SER A 142 19.37 -2.61 16.28
C SER A 142 18.41 -2.89 15.14
N VAL A 143 18.09 -1.85 14.37
CA VAL A 143 17.31 -1.98 13.15
C VAL A 143 18.20 -2.53 12.04
N HIS A 144 17.78 -3.65 11.46
CA HIS A 144 18.35 -4.23 10.24
C HIS A 144 17.38 -3.94 9.09
N ALA A 145 17.50 -2.74 8.55
CA ALA A 145 16.70 -2.23 7.44
C ALA A 145 17.38 -2.45 6.07
N GLY A 146 18.27 -3.44 5.96
CA GLY A 146 18.89 -3.80 4.70
C GLY A 146 17.87 -4.27 3.66
N SER A 147 18.23 -4.18 2.38
CA SER A 147 17.37 -4.63 1.26
C SER A 147 17.22 -6.15 1.16
N ASP A 148 17.82 -6.89 2.08
CA ASP A 148 17.63 -8.31 2.34
C ASP A 148 16.54 -8.59 3.40
N VAL A 149 16.21 -7.60 4.24
CA VAL A 149 15.20 -7.70 5.29
C VAL A 149 13.92 -6.94 4.93
N LEU A 150 14.06 -5.69 4.47
CA LEU A 150 12.97 -4.85 3.98
C LEU A 150 13.11 -4.68 2.47
N LEU A 151 12.42 -5.53 1.72
CA LEU A 151 12.42 -5.57 0.27
C LEU A 151 11.66 -4.35 -0.28
N PRO A 152 12.28 -3.36 -0.97
CA PRO A 152 11.54 -2.27 -1.61
C PRO A 152 10.55 -2.83 -2.64
N PHE A 153 9.31 -2.34 -2.66
CA PHE A 153 8.27 -2.93 -3.51
C PHE A 153 7.67 -1.95 -4.52
N THR A 154 7.04 -0.86 -4.08
CA THR A 154 6.59 0.24 -4.95
C THR A 154 6.48 1.53 -4.13
N GLU A 155 6.58 2.67 -4.79
CA GLU A 155 6.24 3.97 -4.21
C GLU A 155 4.93 4.49 -4.79
N TRP A 156 4.17 5.24 -4.01
CA TRP A 156 2.88 5.79 -4.41
C TRP A 156 2.77 7.25 -3.98
N ILE A 157 2.50 8.13 -4.94
CA ILE A 157 2.22 9.54 -4.70
C ILE A 157 0.72 9.76 -4.83
N THR A 158 0.10 10.30 -3.79
CA THR A 158 -1.33 10.63 -3.81
C THR A 158 -1.63 11.65 -4.91
N PRO A 159 -2.74 11.51 -5.67
CA PRO A 159 -3.12 12.45 -6.72
C PRO A 159 -3.06 13.92 -6.30
N PHE A 160 -2.72 14.81 -7.24
CA PHE A 160 -2.43 16.23 -6.98
C PHE A 160 -3.63 17.02 -6.42
N ASP A 161 -4.84 16.58 -6.73
CA ASP A 161 -6.10 17.22 -6.33
C ASP A 161 -6.62 16.73 -4.97
N ALA A 162 -5.94 15.77 -4.34
CA ALA A 162 -6.31 15.30 -3.02
C ALA A 162 -5.95 16.34 -1.93
N PRO A 163 -6.84 16.61 -0.96
CA PRO A 163 -6.61 17.60 0.09
C PRO A 163 -5.49 17.18 1.07
N ARG A 164 -5.20 15.88 1.15
CA ARG A 164 -4.08 15.31 1.90
C ARG A 164 -3.29 14.41 0.96
N ARG A 165 -2.00 14.68 0.81
CA ARG A 165 -1.11 13.92 -0.07
C ARG A 165 -0.02 13.23 0.72
N PHE A 166 0.32 12.03 0.26
CA PHE A 166 1.39 11.19 0.78
C PHE A 166 2.25 10.71 -0.37
N HIS A 167 3.55 10.60 -0.10
CA HIS A 167 4.50 9.84 -0.89
C HIS A 167 4.88 8.62 -0.06
N ALA A 168 4.17 7.51 -0.31
CA ALA A 168 4.26 6.29 0.47
C ALA A 168 5.21 5.30 -0.18
N ARG A 169 6.23 4.86 0.56
CA ARG A 169 7.11 3.76 0.15
C ARG A 169 6.69 2.47 0.83
N PHE A 170 6.41 1.44 0.02
CA PHE A 170 6.05 0.12 0.52
C PHE A 170 7.27 -0.80 0.51
N TYR A 171 7.45 -1.52 1.62
CA TYR A 171 8.42 -2.60 1.74
C TYR A 171 7.69 -3.91 1.98
N VAL A 172 8.28 -5.03 1.54
CA VAL A 172 7.84 -6.37 1.89
C VAL A 172 8.83 -6.98 2.87
N ALA A 173 8.34 -7.66 3.90
CA ALA A 173 9.16 -8.44 4.81
C ALA A 173 8.50 -9.80 5.06
N PHE A 174 9.31 -10.85 5.13
CA PHE A 174 8.84 -12.18 5.51
C PHE A 174 8.95 -12.35 7.03
N LEU A 175 7.85 -12.76 7.66
CA LEU A 175 7.82 -13.11 9.07
C LEU A 175 8.43 -14.52 9.22
N ASP A 176 9.74 -14.56 9.46
CA ASP A 176 10.43 -15.79 9.82
C ASP A 176 10.12 -16.20 11.26
N SER A 177 10.35 -17.47 11.60
CA SER A 177 10.04 -18.04 12.93
C SER A 177 10.64 -17.29 14.12
N GLY A 178 11.66 -16.47 13.89
CA GLY A 178 12.39 -15.73 14.92
C GLY A 178 11.86 -14.33 15.20
N ALA A 179 10.86 -13.83 14.46
CA ALA A 179 10.23 -12.56 14.79
C ALA A 179 9.39 -12.71 16.06
N SER A 180 9.90 -12.24 17.20
CA SER A 180 9.15 -12.30 18.46
C SER A 180 8.07 -11.23 18.46
N SER A 181 6.83 -11.66 18.34
CA SER A 181 5.66 -10.86 18.66
C SER A 181 5.54 -10.72 20.18
N SER A 182 5.23 -9.53 20.68
CA SER A 182 4.89 -9.31 22.10
C SER A 182 3.67 -10.12 22.58
N SER A 183 2.82 -10.57 21.66
CA SER A 183 1.49 -11.15 21.90
C SER A 183 1.28 -12.58 21.37
N GLY A 184 2.31 -13.22 20.78
CA GLY A 184 2.17 -14.50 20.05
C GLY A 184 1.50 -14.37 18.66
N PHE A 185 1.18 -13.15 18.23
CA PHE A 185 0.46 -12.85 16.99
C PHE A 185 1.34 -13.02 15.75
N SER A 186 1.31 -14.21 15.15
CA SER A 186 2.03 -14.52 13.88
C SER A 186 1.10 -15.05 12.78
N SER A 187 -0.17 -15.28 13.11
CA SER A 187 -1.28 -15.67 12.22
C SER A 187 -2.62 -15.34 12.88
N GLY A 188 -3.72 -15.42 12.13
CA GLY A 188 -5.07 -15.19 12.66
C GLY A 188 -5.41 -13.72 12.91
N HIS A 189 -6.30 -13.46 13.87
CA HIS A 189 -6.84 -12.12 14.15
C HIS A 189 -6.45 -11.63 15.56
N LYS A 190 -6.03 -10.37 15.66
CA LYS A 190 -5.84 -9.63 16.91
C LYS A 190 -6.72 -8.38 16.88
N ARG A 191 -7.53 -8.17 17.91
CA ARG A 191 -8.23 -6.91 18.13
C ARG A 191 -7.61 -6.25 19.34
N GLU A 192 -7.15 -5.01 19.18
CA GLU A 192 -6.55 -4.25 20.27
C GLU A 192 -7.14 -2.85 20.33
N GLN A 193 -7.31 -2.34 21.54
CA GLN A 193 -7.75 -0.97 21.79
C GLN A 193 -6.53 -0.18 22.25
N ILE A 194 -6.06 0.74 21.42
CA ILE A 194 -4.91 1.58 21.74
C ILE A 194 -5.43 2.95 22.21
N PRO A 195 -5.06 3.42 23.42
CA PRO A 195 -5.40 4.76 23.87
C PRO A 195 -4.67 5.81 23.04
N LYS A 196 -5.39 6.83 22.58
CA LYS A 196 -4.82 8.01 21.94
C LYS A 196 -4.30 9.00 22.98
N PRO A 197 -3.31 9.84 22.63
CA PRO A 197 -2.88 10.95 23.48
C PRO A 197 -3.99 11.96 23.84
N ASP A 198 -5.05 12.05 23.02
CA ASP A 198 -6.21 12.94 23.22
C ASP A 198 -7.32 12.33 24.11
N GLY A 199 -7.11 11.14 24.66
CA GLY A 199 -8.11 10.42 25.48
C GLY A 199 -9.15 9.63 24.68
N GLY A 200 -9.09 9.65 23.34
CA GLY A 200 -9.88 8.76 22.50
C GLY A 200 -9.33 7.32 22.50
N GLN A 201 -10.16 6.33 22.15
CA GLN A 201 -9.69 4.96 21.88
C GLN A 201 -9.57 4.75 20.37
N GLU A 202 -8.41 4.26 19.93
CA GLU A 202 -8.23 3.71 18.59
C GLU A 202 -8.42 2.19 18.65
N VAL A 203 -9.56 1.72 18.13
CA VAL A 203 -9.70 0.27 17.87
C VAL A 203 -8.95 -0.02 16.59
N ILE A 204 -7.80 -0.66 16.72
CA ILE A 204 -7.03 -1.19 15.60
C ILE A 204 -7.20 -2.71 15.67
N SER A 205 -7.84 -3.28 14.67
CA SER A 205 -7.80 -4.72 14.49
C SER A 205 -6.74 -5.06 13.46
N ALA A 206 -5.81 -5.92 13.84
CA ALA A 206 -4.77 -6.46 12.97
C ALA A 206 -5.13 -7.92 12.65
N ARG A 207 -5.03 -8.33 11.39
CA ARG A 207 -5.21 -9.73 11.03
C ARG A 207 -4.28 -10.15 9.91
N PHE A 208 -3.85 -11.39 9.97
CA PHE A 208 -3.26 -12.09 8.86
C PHE A 208 -4.37 -12.67 7.99
N ILE A 209 -4.34 -12.36 6.70
CA ILE A 209 -5.31 -12.84 5.70
C ILE A 209 -4.58 -13.16 4.39
N HIS A 210 -4.97 -14.23 3.69
CA HIS A 210 -4.38 -14.53 2.39
C HIS A 210 -4.74 -13.42 1.37
N PRO A 211 -3.85 -13.00 0.46
CA PRO A 211 -4.16 -11.95 -0.52
C PRO A 211 -5.40 -12.22 -1.38
N ASP A 212 -5.61 -13.46 -1.84
CA ASP A 212 -6.82 -13.83 -2.58
C ASP A 212 -8.09 -13.61 -1.74
N ASP A 213 -8.06 -13.97 -0.45
CA ASP A 213 -9.21 -13.81 0.47
C ASP A 213 -9.49 -12.33 0.75
N ALA A 214 -8.44 -11.51 0.96
CA ALA A 214 -8.61 -10.07 1.14
C ALA A 214 -9.23 -9.40 -0.09
N LEU A 215 -8.85 -9.83 -1.30
CA LEU A 215 -9.45 -9.33 -2.54
C LEU A 215 -10.90 -9.81 -2.68
N ALA A 216 -11.23 -11.03 -2.26
CA ALA A 216 -12.59 -11.55 -2.23
C ALA A 216 -13.47 -10.75 -1.26
N GLU A 217 -13.03 -10.56 -0.01
CA GLU A 217 -13.73 -9.75 0.99
C GLU A 217 -13.93 -8.29 0.52
N PHE A 218 -12.96 -7.72 -0.20
CA PHE A 218 -13.12 -6.40 -0.81
C PHE A 218 -14.20 -6.40 -1.92
N ASN A 219 -14.22 -7.42 -2.77
CA ASN A 219 -15.24 -7.54 -3.82
C ASN A 219 -16.65 -7.75 -3.24
N GLU A 220 -16.75 -8.42 -2.09
CA GLU A 220 -17.98 -8.61 -1.32
C GLU A 220 -18.35 -7.37 -0.48
N ARG A 221 -17.47 -6.36 -0.42
CA ARG A 221 -17.63 -5.10 0.33
C ARG A 221 -17.56 -5.27 1.85
N GLU A 222 -16.97 -6.35 2.33
CA GLU A 222 -16.70 -6.61 3.75
C GLU A 222 -15.51 -5.78 4.26
N ILE A 223 -14.58 -5.45 3.36
CA ILE A 223 -13.47 -4.53 3.65
C ILE A 223 -13.35 -3.43 2.62
N ILE A 224 -12.67 -2.35 3.01
CA ILE A 224 -12.34 -1.21 2.15
C ILE A 224 -10.83 -1.22 1.91
N LEU A 225 -10.41 -1.29 0.65
CA LEU A 225 -9.02 -1.21 0.22
C LEU A 225 -8.85 -0.01 -0.71
N MET A 226 -7.84 0.82 -0.49
CA MET A 226 -7.48 1.89 -1.44
C MET A 226 -6.58 1.34 -2.57
N PRO A 227 -6.41 2.07 -3.69
CA PRO A 227 -5.70 1.57 -4.87
C PRO A 227 -4.29 1.01 -4.61
N PRO A 228 -3.42 1.62 -3.79
CA PRO A 228 -2.11 1.03 -3.48
C PRO A 228 -2.21 -0.36 -2.84
N GLN A 229 -3.10 -0.51 -1.86
CA GLN A 229 -3.35 -1.76 -1.13
C GLN A 229 -3.88 -2.83 -2.08
N PHE A 230 -4.91 -2.50 -2.87
CA PHE A 230 -5.47 -3.43 -3.85
C PHE A 230 -4.42 -3.88 -4.87
N TYR A 231 -3.63 -2.95 -5.41
CA TYR A 231 -2.61 -3.25 -6.43
C TYR A 231 -1.52 -4.20 -5.89
N ILE A 232 -1.05 -3.95 -4.67
CA ILE A 232 -0.04 -4.79 -4.01
C ILE A 232 -0.62 -6.16 -3.68
N LEU A 233 -1.83 -6.24 -3.11
CA LEU A 233 -2.51 -7.51 -2.82
C LEU A 233 -2.73 -8.33 -4.09
N TYR A 234 -3.24 -7.71 -5.15
CA TYR A 234 -3.44 -8.34 -6.46
C TYR A 234 -2.13 -8.90 -7.03
N THR A 235 -1.05 -8.13 -6.89
CA THR A 235 0.28 -8.57 -7.33
C THR A 235 0.79 -9.74 -6.49
N LEU A 236 0.69 -9.68 -5.16
CA LEU A 236 1.14 -10.75 -4.29
C LEU A 236 0.30 -12.02 -4.42
N ALA A 237 -1.02 -11.91 -4.60
CA ALA A 237 -1.92 -13.02 -4.87
C ALA A 237 -1.45 -13.86 -6.06
N SER A 238 -0.90 -13.22 -7.09
CA SER A 238 -0.38 -13.93 -8.27
C SER A 238 0.88 -14.77 -8.02
N ILE A 239 1.56 -14.57 -6.89
CA ILE A 239 2.80 -15.25 -6.48
C ILE A 239 2.54 -16.20 -5.31
N LEU A 240 1.91 -15.69 -4.25
CA LEU A 240 1.62 -16.40 -3.00
C LEU A 240 0.40 -17.30 -3.21
N ARG A 241 0.64 -18.59 -3.44
CA ARG A 241 -0.38 -19.60 -3.72
C ARG A 241 -0.44 -20.63 -2.59
N GLY A 242 -1.65 -21.02 -2.24
CA GLY A 242 -1.89 -21.94 -1.12
C GLY A 242 -1.47 -21.34 0.22
N ASN A 243 -1.57 -22.15 1.28
CA ASN A 243 -1.40 -21.72 2.67
C ASN A 243 0.00 -21.99 3.24
N ARG A 244 1.02 -22.06 2.37
CA ARG A 244 2.41 -22.32 2.76
C ARG A 244 3.33 -21.42 1.93
N ASN A 245 4.16 -20.66 2.63
CA ASN A 245 5.14 -19.78 2.03
C ASN A 245 6.36 -20.59 1.56
N LEU A 246 6.40 -20.90 0.27
CA LEU A 246 7.44 -21.72 -0.34
C LEU A 246 8.67 -20.88 -0.76
N PRO A 247 9.88 -21.45 -0.77
CA PRO A 247 11.09 -20.75 -1.21
C PRO A 247 10.93 -20.10 -2.59
N GLU A 248 10.35 -20.80 -3.57
CA GLU A 248 10.18 -20.29 -4.94
C GLU A 248 9.22 -19.10 -5.00
N GLN A 249 8.25 -19.02 -4.07
CA GLN A 249 7.37 -17.86 -3.93
C GLN A 249 8.11 -16.67 -3.34
N ARG A 250 8.95 -16.91 -2.31
CA ARG A 250 9.82 -15.89 -1.73
C ARG A 250 10.76 -15.32 -2.78
N ASP A 251 11.42 -16.18 -3.55
CA ASP A 251 12.36 -15.79 -4.61
C ASP A 251 11.70 -14.90 -5.66
N ARG A 252 10.45 -15.17 -6.03
CA ARG A 252 9.69 -14.32 -6.96
C ARG A 252 9.37 -12.95 -6.38
N VAL A 253 9.03 -12.86 -5.10
CA VAL A 253 8.82 -11.56 -4.42
C VAL A 253 10.13 -10.78 -4.36
N VAL A 254 11.24 -11.46 -4.02
CA VAL A 254 12.59 -10.86 -4.02
C VAL A 254 12.98 -10.38 -5.42
N GLN A 255 12.66 -11.16 -6.46
CA GLN A 255 12.91 -10.78 -7.85
C GLN A 255 12.15 -9.51 -8.25
N LEU A 256 10.87 -9.38 -7.87
CA LEU A 256 10.10 -8.14 -8.10
C LEU A 256 10.76 -6.94 -7.40
N SER A 257 11.15 -7.14 -6.14
CA SER A 257 11.76 -6.08 -5.33
C SER A 257 13.10 -5.59 -5.91
N ARG A 258 13.94 -6.51 -6.40
CA ARG A 258 15.26 -6.16 -6.97
C ARG A 258 15.16 -5.64 -8.40
N GLY A 259 14.10 -6.03 -9.12
CA GLY A 259 13.81 -5.65 -10.49
C GLY A 259 13.23 -4.24 -10.64
N MET A 260 12.66 -3.96 -11.82
CA MET A 260 12.06 -2.65 -12.11
C MET A 260 10.81 -2.37 -11.31
N PHE A 261 10.03 -3.42 -10.99
CA PHE A 261 8.82 -3.29 -10.20
C PHE A 261 9.09 -2.61 -8.85
N GLY A 262 10.11 -3.09 -8.13
CA GLY A 262 10.61 -2.55 -6.86
C GLY A 262 10.93 -1.05 -6.83
N ARG A 263 11.13 -0.45 -8.01
CA ARG A 263 11.56 0.94 -8.21
C ARG A 263 10.47 1.82 -8.83
N MET A 264 9.30 1.25 -9.11
CA MET A 264 8.20 2.02 -9.70
C MET A 264 7.69 3.07 -8.70
N VAL A 265 7.59 4.30 -9.16
CA VAL A 265 6.88 5.38 -8.48
C VAL A 265 5.55 5.58 -9.19
N MET A 266 4.46 5.17 -8.55
CA MET A 266 3.11 5.28 -9.07
C MET A 266 2.54 6.66 -8.71
N ASN A 267 2.18 7.46 -9.70
CA ASN A 267 1.49 8.73 -9.53
C ASN A 267 0.14 8.69 -10.26
N PRO A 268 -0.91 8.15 -9.61
CA PRO A 268 -2.20 7.92 -10.24
C PRO A 268 -2.79 9.24 -10.76
N ARG A 269 -3.17 9.26 -12.03
CA ARG A 269 -3.90 10.38 -12.63
C ARG A 269 -5.26 9.92 -13.10
N ARG A 270 -6.26 10.78 -12.90
CA ARG A 270 -7.59 10.56 -13.47
C ARG A 270 -7.49 10.63 -14.98
N LEU A 271 -8.02 9.62 -15.68
CA LEU A 271 -8.17 9.67 -17.13
C LEU A 271 -9.21 10.73 -17.46
N GLU A 272 -8.87 11.62 -18.38
CA GLU A 272 -9.75 12.70 -18.82
C GLU A 272 -11.07 12.14 -19.37
N GLY A 273 -12.18 12.79 -19.03
CA GLY A 273 -13.52 12.35 -19.42
C GLY A 273 -14.03 11.08 -18.72
N SER A 274 -13.22 10.38 -17.93
CA SER A 274 -13.66 9.16 -17.22
C SER A 274 -14.43 9.43 -15.93
N PHE A 275 -14.34 10.64 -15.38
CA PHE A 275 -15.07 11.07 -14.18
C PHE A 275 -16.15 12.07 -14.57
N VAL A 276 -17.41 11.68 -14.42
CA VAL A 276 -18.55 12.59 -14.58
C VAL A 276 -18.72 13.41 -13.30
N PRO A 277 -18.97 14.73 -13.35
CA PRO A 277 -19.28 15.52 -12.16
C PRO A 277 -20.46 14.91 -11.37
N GLY A 278 -20.27 14.66 -10.08
CA GLY A 278 -21.24 13.95 -9.24
C GLY A 278 -21.28 12.41 -9.44
N GLY A 279 -20.53 11.90 -10.40
CA GLY A 279 -20.34 10.48 -10.64
C GLY A 279 -19.51 9.81 -9.54
N THR A 280 -19.77 8.51 -9.35
CA THR A 280 -19.05 7.67 -8.38
C THR A 280 -17.99 6.80 -9.05
N GLU A 281 -17.82 6.88 -10.36
CA GLU A 281 -16.91 6.03 -11.13
C GLU A 281 -15.83 6.87 -11.79
N GLY A 282 -14.66 6.27 -11.98
CA GLY A 282 -13.64 6.82 -12.86
C GLY A 282 -12.38 5.97 -12.92
N ILE A 283 -11.47 6.37 -13.81
CA ILE A 283 -10.29 5.56 -14.16
C ILE A 283 -9.03 6.26 -13.67
N LEU A 284 -8.25 5.56 -12.86
CA LEU A 284 -6.90 5.96 -12.47
C LEU A 284 -5.89 5.31 -13.42
N THR A 285 -5.10 6.11 -14.10
CA THR A 285 -4.00 5.65 -14.98
C THR A 285 -2.68 5.80 -14.27
N TYR A 286 -1.77 4.85 -14.49
CA TYR A 286 -0.45 4.79 -13.90
C TYR A 286 0.62 4.90 -14.99
N GLU A 287 1.85 5.21 -14.60
CA GLU A 287 3.02 5.25 -15.47
C GLU A 287 3.13 3.97 -16.32
N GLY A 288 3.41 4.12 -17.62
CA GLY A 288 3.49 3.00 -18.57
C GLY A 288 2.14 2.54 -19.11
N ASP A 289 1.03 3.17 -18.72
CA ASP A 289 -0.20 3.15 -19.49
C ASP A 289 -0.01 3.90 -20.83
N GLU A 290 -0.72 3.52 -21.89
CA GLU A 290 -0.66 4.23 -23.18
C GLU A 290 -0.97 5.74 -23.07
N THR A 291 -1.76 6.15 -22.07
CA THR A 291 -2.04 7.57 -21.80
C THR A 291 -1.05 8.21 -20.83
N ARG A 292 -0.04 7.45 -20.38
CA ARG A 292 0.96 7.80 -19.37
C ARG A 292 2.36 7.33 -19.77
N GLY A 293 2.71 7.50 -21.05
CA GLY A 293 4.07 7.27 -21.58
C GLY A 293 4.37 5.83 -22.01
N GLY A 294 3.42 4.91 -21.90
CA GLY A 294 3.55 3.55 -22.40
C GLY A 294 3.26 3.40 -23.89
N SER A 295 3.66 2.26 -24.45
CA SER A 295 3.35 1.88 -25.84
C SER A 295 1.84 1.86 -26.14
N LYS A 296 1.44 2.13 -27.40
CA LYS A 296 0.03 2.09 -27.83
C LYS A 296 -0.63 0.75 -27.50
N GLY A 297 -1.83 0.77 -26.91
CA GLY A 297 -2.57 -0.43 -26.51
C GLY A 297 -2.11 -1.03 -25.18
N ARG A 298 -1.10 -0.46 -24.53
CA ARG A 298 -0.65 -0.88 -23.20
C ARG A 298 -1.57 -0.30 -22.13
N LEU A 299 -2.06 -1.17 -21.25
CA LEU A 299 -2.96 -0.82 -20.16
C LEU A 299 -2.23 -0.95 -18.83
N HIS A 300 -2.25 0.12 -18.05
CA HIS A 300 -1.83 0.16 -16.66
C HIS A 300 -2.75 1.12 -15.89
N ARG A 301 -3.95 0.65 -15.57
CA ARG A 301 -5.00 1.50 -15.01
C ARG A 301 -5.94 0.73 -14.10
N ALA A 302 -6.59 1.44 -13.19
CA ALA A 302 -7.62 0.92 -12.31
C ALA A 302 -8.95 1.63 -12.56
N LEU A 303 -10.00 0.86 -12.83
CA LEU A 303 -11.37 1.33 -12.88
C LEU A 303 -11.90 1.29 -11.45
N CYS A 304 -12.22 2.45 -10.90
CA CYS A 304 -12.57 2.59 -9.50
C CYS A 304 -14.00 3.10 -9.36
N ARG A 305 -14.76 2.48 -8.45
CA ARG A 305 -15.97 3.09 -7.89
C ARG A 305 -15.64 3.65 -6.51
N PHE A 306 -16.06 4.89 -6.29
CA PHE A 306 -15.83 5.68 -5.10
C PHE A 306 -17.14 5.93 -4.36
N MET A 307 -17.10 5.93 -3.05
CA MET A 307 -18.17 6.42 -2.18
C MET A 307 -17.80 7.79 -1.61
N LYS A 308 -18.71 8.37 -0.82
CA LYS A 308 -18.47 9.66 -0.14
C LYS A 308 -17.15 9.64 0.61
N GLY A 309 -16.37 10.71 0.49
CA GLY A 309 -15.04 10.82 1.11
C GLY A 309 -13.91 10.20 0.29
N GLY A 310 -14.17 9.73 -0.94
CA GLY A 310 -13.14 9.21 -1.85
C GLY A 310 -12.68 7.79 -1.55
N LEU A 311 -13.37 7.07 -0.66
CA LEU A 311 -13.11 5.66 -0.38
C LEU A 311 -13.54 4.82 -1.58
N THR A 312 -12.84 3.71 -1.84
CA THR A 312 -13.12 2.85 -2.99
C THR A 312 -13.96 1.65 -2.56
N THR A 313 -15.02 1.37 -3.33
CA THR A 313 -15.95 0.25 -3.10
C THR A 313 -15.86 -0.83 -4.18
N GLN A 314 -15.17 -0.52 -5.29
CA GLN A 314 -14.83 -1.45 -6.33
C GLN A 314 -13.56 -0.97 -7.03
N ILE A 315 -12.66 -1.90 -7.33
CA ILE A 315 -11.46 -1.67 -8.13
C ILE A 315 -11.33 -2.81 -9.13
N VAL A 316 -11.20 -2.49 -10.41
CA VAL A 316 -10.82 -3.44 -11.46
C VAL A 316 -9.49 -2.99 -12.04
N LEU A 317 -8.43 -3.74 -11.75
CA LEU A 317 -7.10 -3.49 -12.29
C LEU A 317 -6.99 -4.05 -13.71
N GLN A 318 -6.61 -3.18 -14.65
CA GLN A 318 -6.25 -3.52 -16.01
C GLN A 318 -4.74 -3.35 -16.18
N ARG A 319 -4.01 -4.47 -16.26
CA ARG A 319 -2.56 -4.52 -16.47
C ARG A 319 -2.21 -5.62 -17.47
N ASN A 320 -1.97 -5.26 -18.73
CA ASN A 320 -1.80 -6.23 -19.81
C ASN A 320 -0.35 -6.59 -20.16
N PHE A 321 0.59 -6.30 -19.24
CA PHE A 321 2.01 -6.61 -19.39
C PHE A 321 2.54 -7.38 -18.18
N ASP A 322 3.65 -8.10 -18.37
CA ASP A 322 4.39 -8.81 -17.34
C ASP A 322 5.26 -7.85 -16.49
N ILE A 323 5.01 -7.82 -15.18
CA ILE A 323 5.75 -6.99 -14.23
C ILE A 323 7.18 -7.46 -13.94
N PHE A 324 7.58 -8.66 -14.39
CA PHE A 324 8.94 -9.15 -14.28
C PHE A 324 9.81 -8.75 -15.46
N THR A 325 9.24 -8.73 -16.67
CA THR A 325 10.03 -8.67 -17.91
C THR A 325 9.61 -7.58 -18.89
N GLU A 326 8.39 -7.07 -18.80
CA GLU A 326 7.81 -6.17 -19.80
C GLU A 326 7.65 -4.73 -19.28
N ILE A 327 8.21 -4.34 -18.12
CA ILE A 327 8.16 -2.95 -17.62
C ILE A 327 9.01 -2.03 -18.53
N GLU A 328 8.37 -0.99 -19.08
CA GLU A 328 8.99 0.04 -19.91
C GLU A 328 9.64 1.11 -19.01
N SER A 329 10.96 1.06 -18.80
CA SER A 329 11.67 1.92 -17.84
C SER A 329 11.53 3.42 -18.13
N ASN A 330 11.51 3.78 -19.42
CA ASN A 330 11.33 5.15 -19.92
C ASN A 330 10.03 5.80 -19.38
N ALA A 331 9.01 5.01 -19.08
CA ALA A 331 7.76 5.52 -18.52
C ALA A 331 7.87 5.93 -17.04
N PHE A 332 8.93 5.50 -16.35
CA PHE A 332 9.21 5.78 -14.93
C PHE A 332 10.41 6.72 -14.72
N GLU A 333 11.14 7.07 -15.79
CA GLU A 333 12.28 7.99 -15.76
C GLU A 333 11.86 9.47 -15.76
N GLN A 334 10.65 9.79 -16.24
CA GLN A 334 10.13 11.14 -16.17
C GLN A 334 9.82 11.48 -14.71
N SER A 335 10.67 12.32 -14.10
CA SER A 335 10.44 12.87 -12.76
C SER A 335 8.99 13.29 -12.64
N SER A 336 8.25 12.55 -11.81
CA SER A 336 6.91 12.92 -11.42
C SER A 336 7.04 14.29 -10.76
N LYS A 337 6.74 15.36 -11.51
CA LYS A 337 6.70 16.72 -10.96
C LYS A 337 5.80 16.64 -9.72
N LEU A 338 6.43 16.74 -8.53
CA LEU A 338 5.84 16.47 -7.22
C LEU A 338 4.74 17.47 -6.87
#